data_AF-A0A6L8EY61-F1
#
_entry.id   AF-A0A6L8EY61-F1
#
_cell.length_a   1.000
_cell.length_b   1.000
_cell.length_c   1.000
_cell.angle_alpha   90.00
_cell.angle_beta   90.00
_cell.angle_gamma   90.00
#
_symmetry.space_group_name_H-M   'P 1'
#
loop_
_entity.id
_entity.type
_entity.pdbx_description
1 polymer ?
#
loop_
_entity_poly.entity_id
_entity_poly.type
_entity_poly.pdbx_seq_one_letter_code
_entity_poly.pdbx_strand_id
1 'polypeptide(L)' 'MSKNSILSQLPMDLGDNLKLRFATPDDTDALAEFNVRLHEAENVGPSIRDLMSGDHPTCKASDFTVVEDTQSEVWHL' A
#
# COMPACT_ATOMS: atom_id res chain seq x y z
N MET A 1 3.21 -27.08 9.67
CA MET A 1 2.92 -26.11 8.60
C MET A 1 4.24 -25.51 8.15
N SER A 2 4.59 -25.64 6.87
CA SER A 2 5.88 -25.15 6.35
C SER A 2 5.96 -23.62 6.47
N LYS A 3 7.08 -23.12 6.98
CA LYS A 3 7.35 -21.74 7.39
C LYS A 3 7.76 -20.84 6.20
N ASN A 4 7.03 -20.85 5.08
CA ASN A 4 7.34 -20.01 3.92
C ASN A 4 6.12 -19.17 3.49
N SER A 5 5.63 -18.29 4.36
CA SER A 5 4.68 -17.25 3.92
C SER A 5 5.48 -16.03 3.50
N ILE A 6 5.25 -15.54 2.27
CA ILE A 6 5.85 -14.29 1.76
C ILE A 6 5.63 -13.11 2.72
N LEU A 7 4.53 -13.12 3.48
CA LEU A 7 4.19 -12.07 4.45
C LEU A 7 5.14 -12.03 5.64
N SER A 8 5.73 -13.18 6.02
CA SER A 8 6.71 -13.25 7.11
C SER A 8 8.09 -12.70 6.74
N GLN A 9 8.29 -12.38 5.45
CA GLN A 9 9.53 -11.87 4.90
C GLN A 9 9.47 -10.35 4.64
N LEU A 10 8.36 -9.70 5.00
CA LEU A 10 8.22 -8.25 4.84
C LEU A 10 8.99 -7.47 5.93
N PRO A 11 9.63 -6.35 5.59
CA PRO A 11 9.77 -5.82 4.23
C PRO A 11 10.75 -6.62 3.37
N MET A 12 10.42 -6.80 2.10
CA MET A 12 11.18 -7.58 1.13
C MET A 12 11.77 -6.66 0.07
N ASP A 13 13.07 -6.80 -0.18
CA ASP A 13 13.74 -6.19 -1.33
C ASP A 13 13.36 -6.95 -2.60
N LEU A 14 12.86 -6.23 -3.61
CA LEU A 14 12.45 -6.80 -4.90
C LEU A 14 13.51 -6.58 -5.99
N GLY A 15 14.63 -5.92 -5.69
CA GLY A 15 15.60 -5.45 -6.68
C GLY A 15 15.15 -4.14 -7.34
N ASP A 16 16.01 -3.57 -8.19
CA ASP A 16 15.73 -2.34 -8.96
C ASP A 16 15.21 -1.17 -8.11
N ASN A 17 15.75 -1.04 -6.88
CA ASN A 17 15.34 -0.05 -5.87
C ASN A 17 13.90 -0.21 -5.36
N LEU A 18 13.21 -1.30 -5.69
CA LEU A 18 11.85 -1.57 -5.25
C LEU A 18 11.84 -2.36 -3.94
N LYS A 19 10.98 -1.95 -3.02
CA LYS A 19 10.78 -2.59 -1.72
C LYS A 19 9.30 -2.86 -1.49
N LEU A 20 8.95 -4.12 -1.20
CA LEU A 20 7.62 -4.50 -0.74
C LEU A 20 7.55 -4.37 0.78
N ARG A 21 6.55 -3.66 1.30
CA ARG A 21 6.30 -3.53 2.75
C ARG A 21 4.81 -3.48 3.06
N PHE A 22 4.46 -3.70 4.32
CA PHE A 22 3.11 -3.33 4.79
C PHE A 22 2.93 -1.81 4.70
N ALA A 23 1.71 -1.40 4.36
CA ALA A 23 1.35 0.02 4.35
C ALA A 23 1.24 0.56 5.78
N THR A 24 1.44 1.87 5.91
CA THR A 24 1.20 2.65 7.13
C THR A 24 0.04 3.62 6.88
N PRO A 25 -0.52 4.25 7.92
CA PRO A 25 -1.54 5.30 7.74
C PRO A 25 -1.07 6.45 6.82
N ASP A 26 0.24 6.72 6.77
CA ASP A 26 0.82 7.78 5.93
C ASP A 26 0.70 7.47 4.42
N ASP A 27 0.52 6.19 4.04
CA ASP A 27 0.35 5.78 2.65
C ASP A 27 -1.08 5.99 2.12
N THR A 28 -2.04 6.35 2.98
CA THR A 28 -3.49 6.29 2.69
C THR A 28 -3.87 7.11 1.46
N ASP A 29 -3.44 8.36 1.36
CA ASP A 29 -3.80 9.22 0.24
C ASP A 29 -3.13 8.77 -1.07
N ALA A 30 -1.85 8.41 -1.01
CA ALA A 30 -1.12 7.90 -2.16
C ALA A 30 -1.75 6.62 -2.72
N LEU A 31 -2.17 5.70 -1.84
CA LEU A 31 -2.87 4.48 -2.21
C LEU A 31 -4.27 4.77 -2.76
N ALA A 32 -5.01 5.71 -2.17
CA ALA A 32 -6.32 6.09 -2.68
C ALA A 32 -6.23 6.64 -4.11
N GLU A 33 -5.28 7.53 -4.37
CA GLU A 33 -5.04 8.08 -5.71
C GLU A 33 -4.57 7.02 -6.71
N PHE A 34 -3.64 6.15 -6.30
CA PHE A 34 -3.15 5.06 -7.14
C PHE A 34 -4.28 4.11 -7.54
N ASN A 35 -5.12 3.70 -6.58
CA ASN A 35 -6.22 2.77 -6.84
C ASN A 35 -7.33 3.41 -7.70
N VAL A 36 -7.60 4.72 -7.58
CA VAL A 36 -8.51 5.42 -8.50
C VAL A 36 -8.01 5.35 -9.93
N ARG A 37 -6.71 5.60 -10.16
CA ARG A 37 -6.11 5.49 -11.50
C ARG A 37 -6.16 4.07 -12.04
N LEU A 38 -5.88 3.07 -11.18
CA LEU A 38 -5.85 1.66 -11.58
C LEU A 38 -7.24 1.11 -11.93
N HIS A 39 -8.25 1.47 -11.16
CA HIS A 39 -9.60 0.92 -11.29
C HIS A 39 -10.56 1.78 -12.12
N GLU A 40 -10.14 2.99 -12.52
CA GLU A 40 -10.94 3.96 -13.30
C GLU A 40 -12.34 4.22 -12.70
N ALA A 41 -12.43 4.24 -11.37
CA ALA A 41 -13.69 4.33 -10.63
C ALA A 41 -13.62 5.36 -9.48
N GLU A 42 -14.60 6.28 -9.47
CA GLU A 42 -14.62 7.43 -8.55
C GLU A 42 -14.80 7.03 -7.08
N ASN A 43 -15.50 5.92 -6.81
CA ASN A 43 -15.77 5.47 -5.44
C ASN A 43 -14.58 4.78 -4.77
N VAL A 44 -13.52 4.47 -5.53
CA VAL A 44 -12.36 3.73 -5.01
C VAL A 44 -11.55 4.56 -4.03
N GLY A 45 -11.30 5.84 -4.35
CA GLY A 45 -10.53 6.72 -3.49
C GLY A 45 -11.14 6.90 -2.09
N PRO A 46 -12.44 7.26 -1.97
CA PRO A 46 -13.12 7.30 -0.69
C PRO A 46 -13.12 5.95 0.04
N SER A 47 -13.29 4.83 -0.68
CA SER A 47 -13.28 3.49 -0.08
C SER A 47 -11.91 3.15 0.54
N ILE A 48 -10.80 3.46 -0.14
CA ILE A 48 -9.46 3.21 0.42
C ILE A 48 -9.24 4.04 1.69
N ARG A 49 -9.66 5.31 1.70
CA ARG A 49 -9.55 6.17 2.90
C ARG A 49 -10.35 5.62 4.07
N ASP A 50 -11.57 5.14 3.82
CA ASP A 50 -12.41 4.53 4.85
C ASP A 50 -11.75 3.26 5.41
N LEU A 51 -11.31 2.35 4.53
CA LEU A 51 -10.66 1.09 4.91
C LEU A 51 -9.35 1.28 5.70
N MET A 52 -8.60 2.34 5.42
CA MET A 52 -7.31 2.64 6.07
C MET A 52 -7.41 3.62 7.25
N SER A 53 -8.61 4.16 7.55
CA SER A 53 -8.85 5.21 8.55
C SER A 53 -8.37 4.88 9.97
N GLY A 54 -8.29 3.59 10.31
CA GLY A 54 -8.07 3.11 11.68
C GLY A 54 -9.38 2.94 12.47
N ASP A 55 -10.49 3.49 11.97
CA ASP A 55 -11.83 3.35 12.55
C ASP A 55 -12.63 2.21 11.89
N HIS A 56 -12.18 1.70 10.73
CA HIS A 56 -12.86 0.63 10.03
C HIS A 56 -12.82 -0.69 10.84
N PRO A 57 -13.97 -1.36 11.06
CA PRO A 57 -14.06 -2.47 12.02
C PRO A 57 -13.28 -3.73 11.62
N THR A 58 -12.94 -3.87 10.34
CA THR A 58 -12.30 -5.09 9.81
C THR A 58 -11.02 -4.85 9.03
N CYS A 59 -10.62 -3.59 8.84
CA CYS A 59 -9.49 -3.25 8.00
C CYS A 59 -8.64 -2.17 8.67
N LYS A 60 -7.34 -2.27 8.48
CA LYS A 60 -6.36 -1.27 8.90
C LYS A 60 -5.31 -1.12 7.81
N ALA A 61 -4.55 -0.03 7.86
CA ALA A 61 -3.50 0.24 6.89
C ALA A 61 -2.53 -0.95 6.72
N SER A 62 -2.13 -1.63 7.80
CA SER A 62 -1.21 -2.76 7.73
C SER A 62 -1.77 -4.03 7.06
N ASP A 63 -3.05 -4.05 6.66
CA ASP A 63 -3.62 -5.14 5.87
C ASP A 63 -3.36 -4.97 4.36
N PHE A 64 -2.83 -3.80 3.97
CA PHE A 64 -2.39 -3.49 2.62
C PHE A 64 -0.86 -3.64 2.52
N THR A 65 -0.36 -3.95 1.33
CA THR A 65 1.07 -3.89 1.00
C THR A 65 1.32 -2.84 -0.07
N VAL A 66 2.46 -2.17 0.04
CA VAL A 66 2.93 -1.20 -0.96
C VAL A 66 4.27 -1.65 -1.53
N VAL A 67 4.46 -1.38 -2.82
CA VAL A 67 5.77 -1.42 -3.46
C VAL A 67 6.26 0.02 -3.53
N GLU A 68 7.34 0.29 -2.82
CA GLU A 68 8.00 1.59 -2.74
C GLU A 68 9.24 1.57 -3.62
N ASP A 69 9.38 2.57 -4.51
CA ASP A 69 10.64 2.87 -5.17
C ASP A 69 11.47 3.77 -4.24
N THR A 70 12.58 3.22 -3.76
CA THR A 70 13.48 3.87 -2.80
C THR A 70 14.45 4.87 -3.43
N GLN A 71 14.50 4.95 -4.77
CA GLN A 71 15.34 5.90 -5.50
C GLN A 71 14.56 7.15 -5.96
N SER A 72 13.22 7.08 -5.96
CA SER A 72 12.36 8.19 -6.35
C SER A 72 12.37 9.31 -5.31
N GLU A 73 13.44 10.11 -5.28
CA GLU A 73 13.36 11.49 -4.79
C GLU A 73 12.57 12.30 -5.83
N VAL A 74 11.33 12.67 -5.48
CA VAL A 74 10.47 13.64 -6.20
C VAL A 74 9.63 13.06 -7.36
N TRP A 75 8.32 12.99 -7.15
CA TRP A 75 7.32 12.91 -8.22
C TRP A 75 7.28 14.26 -8.97
N HIS A 76 7.76 14.32 -10.22
CA HIS A 76 7.43 15.44 -11.11
C HIS A 76 6.03 15.20 -11.69
N LEU A 77 5.15 16.18 -11.46
CA LEU A 77 3.82 16.32 -12.08
C LEU A 77 3.93 16.61 -13.58
#